data_AF-A0A376X459-F1
#
_entry.id   AF-A0A376X459-F1
#
_cell.length_a   1.000
_cell.length_b   1.000
_cell.length_c   1.000
_cell.angle_alpha   90.00
_cell.angle_beta   90.00
_cell.angle_gamma   90.00
#
_symmetry.space_group_name_H-M   'P 1'
#
loop_
_entity.id
_entity.type
_entity.pdbx_description
1 polymer ?
#
loop_
_entity_poly.entity_id
_entity_poly.type
_entity_poly.pdbx_seq_one_letter_code
_entity_poly.pdbx_strand_id
1 'polypeptide(L)'
;MTKEEIETLQEENRRLKQQAADRDARDAQVRQEQLHKDNVAFAEKLVAEGRLAPRASSVVVALLDAVAGGDKPVEFAEGESRTPLATAFRSLLSDGEPVMNFAEQAQKSVSATR
;
A
#
# COMPACT_ATOMS: atom_id res chain seq x y z
N MET A 1 -11.24 27.86 -41.06
CA MET A 1 -10.13 27.92 -40.10
C MET A 1 -8.91 28.47 -40.80
N THR A 2 -8.33 29.53 -40.29
CA THR A 2 -7.07 30.10 -40.77
C THR A 2 -5.91 29.23 -40.29
N LYS A 3 -4.75 29.39 -40.92
CA LYS A 3 -3.53 28.67 -40.53
C LYS A 3 -3.09 29.00 -39.10
N GLU A 4 -3.24 30.27 -38.70
CA GLU A 4 -3.01 30.76 -37.33
C GLU A 4 -3.94 30.10 -36.29
N GLU A 5 -5.21 29.92 -36.62
CA GLU A 5 -6.15 29.22 -35.72
C GLU A 5 -5.75 27.76 -35.50
N ILE A 6 -5.28 27.07 -36.56
CA ILE A 6 -4.83 25.67 -36.47
C ILE A 6 -3.57 25.57 -35.60
N GLU A 7 -2.58 26.45 -35.81
CA GLU A 7 -1.34 26.47 -35.03
C GLU A 7 -1.62 26.74 -33.54
N THR A 8 -2.47 27.73 -33.24
CA THR A 8 -2.90 28.04 -31.87
C THR A 8 -3.58 26.85 -31.20
N LEU A 9 -4.53 26.21 -31.90
CA LEU A 9 -5.23 25.02 -31.38
C LEU A 9 -4.29 23.84 -31.16
N GLN A 10 -3.26 23.68 -32.00
CA GLN A 10 -2.27 22.61 -31.83
C GLN A 10 -1.35 22.85 -30.63
N GLU A 11 -0.92 24.08 -30.40
CA GLU A 11 -0.16 24.45 -29.21
C GLU A 11 -0.97 24.27 -27.93
N GLU A 12 -2.23 24.70 -27.94
CA GLU A 12 -3.12 24.52 -26.81
C GLU A 12 -3.37 23.04 -26.51
N ASN A 13 -3.61 22.22 -27.54
CA ASN A 13 -3.72 20.76 -27.36
C ASN A 13 -2.46 20.15 -26.77
N ARG A 14 -1.27 20.60 -27.19
CA ARG A 14 0.00 20.12 -26.64
C ARG A 14 0.13 20.49 -25.16
N ARG A 15 -0.18 21.73 -24.81
CA ARG A 15 -0.18 22.23 -23.43
C ARG A 15 -1.17 21.46 -22.56
N LEU A 16 -2.39 21.26 -23.02
CA LEU A 16 -3.43 20.53 -22.29
C LEU A 16 -3.04 19.06 -22.05
N LYS A 17 -2.45 18.40 -23.06
CA LYS A 17 -1.93 17.03 -22.92
C LYS A 17 -0.83 16.93 -21.87
N GLN A 18 0.10 17.90 -21.84
CA GLN A 18 1.16 17.95 -20.82
C GLN A 18 0.56 18.16 -19.42
N GLN A 19 -0.37 19.10 -19.27
CA GLN A 19 -1.03 19.35 -17.99
C GLN A 19 -1.83 18.14 -17.48
N ALA A 20 -2.49 17.39 -18.37
CA ALA A 20 -3.18 16.17 -18.01
C ALA A 20 -2.18 15.11 -17.51
N ALA A 21 -1.10 14.85 -18.25
CA ALA A 21 -0.08 13.90 -17.85
C ALA A 21 0.57 14.26 -16.50
N ASP A 22 0.86 15.54 -16.26
CA ASP A 22 1.43 16.00 -14.99
C ASP A 22 0.45 15.79 -13.81
N ARG A 23 -0.85 16.03 -14.03
CA ARG A 23 -1.88 15.76 -13.03
C ARG A 23 -2.01 14.27 -12.75
N ASP A 24 -2.10 13.45 -13.78
CA ASP A 24 -2.21 12.00 -13.64
C ASP A 24 -1.01 11.42 -12.86
N ALA A 25 0.21 11.92 -13.13
CA ALA A 25 1.41 11.53 -12.41
C ALA A 25 1.37 11.94 -10.93
N ARG A 26 0.92 13.16 -10.62
CA ARG A 26 0.76 13.63 -9.23
C ARG A 26 -0.30 12.83 -8.49
N ASP A 27 -1.44 12.58 -9.13
CA ASP A 27 -2.53 11.82 -8.53
C ASP A 27 -2.10 10.36 -8.28
N ALA A 28 -1.32 9.77 -9.19
CA ALA A 28 -0.73 8.45 -8.98
C ALA A 28 0.22 8.42 -7.78
N GLN A 29 1.08 9.44 -7.62
CA GLN A 29 1.97 9.56 -6.46
C GLN A 29 1.19 9.71 -5.15
N VAL A 30 0.18 10.58 -5.11
CA VAL A 30 -0.66 10.77 -3.91
C VAL A 30 -1.39 9.48 -3.54
N ARG A 31 -1.93 8.75 -4.52
CA ARG A 31 -2.55 7.44 -4.27
C ARG A 31 -1.56 6.43 -3.71
N GLN A 32 -0.35 6.36 -4.28
CA GLN A 32 0.69 5.45 -3.79
C GLN A 32 1.14 5.80 -2.36
N GLU A 33 1.29 7.09 -2.04
CA GLU A 33 1.66 7.53 -0.70
C GLU A 33 0.57 7.20 0.33
N GLN A 34 -0.70 7.37 -0.05
CA GLN A 34 -1.82 6.99 0.83
C GLN A 34 -1.87 5.48 1.07
N LEU A 35 -1.71 4.67 0.01
CA LEU A 35 -1.64 3.21 0.12
C LEU A 35 -0.50 2.78 1.05
N HIS A 36 0.67 3.42 0.94
CA HIS A 36 1.81 3.14 1.81
C HIS A 36 1.49 3.46 3.28
N LYS A 37 0.89 4.62 3.56
CA LYS A 37 0.47 4.99 4.93
C LYS A 37 -0.50 3.96 5.51
N ASP A 38 -1.46 3.50 4.71
CA ASP A 38 -2.43 2.49 5.14
C ASP A 38 -1.80 1.10 5.33
N ASN A 39 -0.75 0.78 4.58
CA ASN A 39 0.03 -0.45 4.74
C ASN A 39 0.88 -0.39 6.03
N VAL A 40 1.53 0.75 6.30
CA VAL A 40 2.30 0.99 7.53
C VAL A 40 1.40 0.88 8.76
N ALA A 41 0.28 1.61 8.79
CA ALA A 41 -0.64 1.61 9.93
C ALA A 41 -1.18 0.19 10.22
N PHE A 42 -1.42 -0.60 9.19
CA PHE A 42 -1.84 -1.99 9.35
C PHE A 42 -0.75 -2.89 9.94
N ALA A 43 0.49 -2.78 9.46
CA ALA A 43 1.60 -3.56 10.01
C ALA A 43 1.87 -3.19 11.48
N GLU A 44 1.80 -1.89 11.82
CA GLU A 44 1.91 -1.41 13.20
C GLU A 44 0.81 -1.98 14.10
N LYS A 45 -0.44 -2.04 13.61
CA LYS A 45 -1.55 -2.66 14.34
C LYS A 45 -1.27 -4.14 14.62
N LEU A 46 -0.82 -4.92 13.62
CA LEU A 46 -0.51 -6.34 13.82
C LEU A 46 0.64 -6.55 14.80
N VAL A 47 1.64 -5.66 14.79
CA VAL A 47 2.73 -5.68 15.77
C VAL A 47 2.19 -5.43 17.17
N ALA A 48 1.32 -4.43 17.36
CA ALA A 48 0.71 -4.15 18.65
C ALA A 48 -0.16 -5.32 19.16
N GLU A 49 -0.84 -6.03 18.26
CA GLU A 49 -1.67 -7.20 18.56
C GLU A 49 -0.86 -8.50 18.80
N GLY A 50 0.47 -8.47 18.63
CA GLY A 50 1.33 -9.66 18.80
C GLY A 50 1.19 -10.67 17.66
N ARG A 51 0.53 -10.28 16.57
CA ARG A 51 0.30 -11.08 15.36
C ARG A 51 1.45 -10.98 14.36
N LEU A 52 2.24 -9.91 14.45
CA LEU A 52 3.41 -9.70 13.62
C LEU A 52 4.63 -9.35 14.49
N ALA A 53 5.76 -9.99 14.22
CA ALA A 53 7.02 -9.59 14.86
C ALA A 53 7.45 -8.20 14.34
N PRO A 54 7.97 -7.29 15.18
CA PRO A 54 8.41 -5.96 14.74
C PRO A 54 9.38 -6.00 13.55
N ARG A 55 10.30 -6.97 13.53
CA ARG A 55 11.28 -7.18 12.45
C ARG A 55 10.67 -7.52 11.08
N ALA A 56 9.42 -7.99 11.06
CA ALA A 56 8.71 -8.35 9.84
C ALA A 56 7.86 -7.21 9.29
N SER A 57 7.67 -6.11 10.04
CA SER A 57 6.78 -4.99 9.66
C SER A 57 7.13 -4.40 8.30
N SER A 58 8.41 -4.04 8.08
CA SER A 58 8.85 -3.42 6.83
C SER A 58 8.67 -4.34 5.61
N VAL A 59 8.82 -5.66 5.80
CA VAL A 59 8.63 -6.65 4.73
C VAL A 59 7.15 -6.74 4.35
N VAL A 60 6.24 -6.75 5.33
CA VAL A 60 4.79 -6.76 5.07
C VAL A 60 4.36 -5.48 4.36
N VAL A 61 4.85 -4.32 4.78
CA VAL A 61 4.57 -3.04 4.12
C VAL A 61 5.03 -3.08 2.66
N ALA A 62 6.30 -3.45 2.41
CA ALA A 62 6.85 -3.52 1.06
C ALA A 62 6.09 -4.50 0.15
N LEU A 63 5.68 -5.65 0.68
CA LEU A 63 4.88 -6.62 -0.07
C LEU A 63 3.51 -6.03 -0.43
N LEU A 64 2.80 -5.43 0.54
CA LEU A 64 1.50 -4.82 0.30
C LEU A 64 1.58 -3.65 -0.68
N ASP A 65 2.62 -2.82 -0.58
CA ASP A 65 2.88 -1.73 -1.55
C ASP A 65 3.04 -2.28 -2.97
N ALA A 66 3.77 -3.39 -3.12
CA ALA A 66 4.03 -3.99 -4.42
C ALA A 66 2.78 -4.64 -5.04
N VAL A 67 1.92 -5.27 -4.23
CA VAL A 67 0.74 -6.00 -4.75
C VAL A 67 -0.52 -5.13 -4.86
N ALA A 68 -0.61 -4.04 -4.10
CA ALA A 68 -1.72 -3.09 -4.14
C ALA A 68 -1.48 -1.90 -5.09
N GLY A 69 -0.22 -1.65 -5.47
CA GLY A 69 0.17 -0.50 -6.28
C GLY A 69 -0.13 -0.65 -7.78
N GLY A 70 -0.11 0.49 -8.47
CA GLY A 70 -0.23 0.57 -9.94
C GLY A 70 -1.66 0.50 -10.48
N ASP A 71 -1.79 0.58 -11.81
CA ASP A 71 -3.08 0.58 -12.50
C ASP A 71 -3.73 -0.82 -12.58
N LYS A 72 -2.96 -1.87 -12.28
CA LYS A 72 -3.42 -3.26 -12.27
C LYS A 72 -2.94 -3.96 -11.00
N PRO A 73 -3.70 -3.84 -9.89
CA PRO A 73 -3.42 -4.57 -8.67
C PRO A 73 -3.36 -6.08 -8.92
N VAL A 74 -2.55 -6.77 -8.13
CA VAL A 74 -2.43 -8.23 -8.24
C VAL A 74 -3.67 -8.88 -7.65
N GLU A 75 -4.27 -9.80 -8.39
CA GLU A 75 -5.45 -10.57 -7.95
C GLU A 75 -5.02 -11.94 -7.39
N PHE A 76 -5.65 -12.33 -6.28
CA PHE A 76 -5.64 -13.70 -5.77
C PHE A 76 -6.87 -14.44 -6.31
N ALA A 77 -6.65 -15.63 -6.86
CA ALA A 77 -7.73 -16.48 -7.37
C ALA A 77 -7.59 -17.90 -6.82
N GLU A 78 -8.67 -18.40 -6.22
CA GLU A 78 -8.78 -19.77 -5.71
C GLU A 78 -10.14 -20.35 -6.11
N GLY A 79 -10.12 -21.37 -6.97
CA GLY A 79 -11.33 -21.87 -7.61
C GLY A 79 -12.06 -20.77 -8.38
N GLU A 80 -13.32 -20.53 -8.02
CA GLU A 80 -14.15 -19.47 -8.61
C GLU A 80 -14.03 -18.12 -7.88
N SER A 81 -13.34 -18.07 -6.74
CA SER A 81 -13.19 -16.86 -5.94
C SER A 81 -12.06 -15.98 -6.49
N ARG A 82 -12.30 -14.67 -6.56
CA ARG A 82 -11.31 -13.66 -6.92
C ARG A 82 -11.37 -12.48 -5.97
N THR A 83 -10.21 -12.01 -5.54
CA THR A 83 -10.10 -10.85 -4.67
C THR A 83 -8.71 -10.22 -4.82
N PRO A 84 -8.54 -8.91 -4.60
CA PRO A 84 -7.22 -8.31 -4.58
C PRO A 84 -6.30 -9.04 -3.59
N LEU A 85 -5.08 -9.36 -4.02
CA LEU A 85 -4.11 -10.11 -3.22
C LEU A 85 -3.78 -9.38 -1.91
N ALA A 86 -3.70 -8.04 -1.95
CA ALA A 86 -3.53 -7.22 -0.76
C ALA A 86 -4.65 -7.45 0.28
N THR A 87 -5.90 -7.57 -0.19
CA THR A 87 -7.06 -7.84 0.66
C THR A 87 -6.98 -9.24 1.26
N ALA A 88 -6.77 -10.27 0.44
CA ALA A 88 -6.62 -11.65 0.92
C ALA A 88 -5.49 -11.77 1.96
N PHE A 89 -4.35 -11.15 1.69
CA PHE A 89 -3.19 -11.21 2.57
C PHE A 89 -3.41 -10.46 3.89
N ARG A 90 -4.09 -9.31 3.86
CA ARG A 90 -4.49 -8.59 5.09
C ARG A 90 -5.44 -9.42 5.94
N SER A 91 -6.42 -10.10 5.33
CA SER A 91 -7.33 -11.00 6.06
C SER A 91 -6.56 -12.16 6.69
N LEU A 92 -5.69 -12.82 5.92
CA LEU A 92 -4.84 -13.92 6.42
C LEU A 92 -4.04 -13.52 7.68
N LEU A 93 -3.42 -12.34 7.67
CA LEU A 93 -2.65 -11.86 8.81
C LEU A 93 -3.53 -11.40 10.00
N SER A 94 -4.76 -10.96 9.73
CA SER A 94 -5.72 -10.51 10.75
C SER A 94 -6.46 -11.68 11.42
N ASP A 95 -6.60 -12.81 10.73
CA ASP A 95 -7.28 -14.00 11.23
C ASP A 95 -6.34 -14.94 11.99
N GLY A 96 -5.02 -14.72 11.89
CA GLY A 96 -4.01 -15.48 12.62
C GLY A 96 -4.11 -15.33 14.14
N GLU A 97 -3.86 -16.43 14.86
CA GLU A 97 -3.61 -16.39 16.30
C GLU A 97 -2.35 -15.56 16.61
N PRO A 98 -2.30 -14.83 17.74
CA PRO A 98 -1.10 -14.09 18.14
C PRO A 98 0.11 -15.02 18.24
N VAL A 99 1.16 -14.74 17.46
CA VAL A 99 2.40 -15.54 17.43
C VAL A 99 3.36 -15.12 18.56
N MET A 100 3.20 -13.92 19.12
CA MET A 100 3.93 -13.43 20.29
C MET A 100 2.97 -13.00 21.39
N ASN A 101 3.24 -13.45 22.62
CA ASN A 101 2.59 -12.94 23.82
C ASN A 101 3.49 -11.91 24.52
N PHE A 102 3.17 -10.62 24.40
CA PHE A 102 3.98 -9.55 25.00
C PHE A 102 3.96 -9.54 26.52
N ALA A 103 2.98 -10.20 27.17
CA ALA A 103 2.95 -10.37 28.61
C ALA A 103 4.17 -11.16 29.12
N GLU A 104 4.62 -12.16 28.36
CA GLU A 104 5.77 -12.99 28.73
C GLU A 104 7.11 -12.25 28.55
N GLN A 105 7.22 -11.39 27.51
CA GLN A 105 8.42 -10.58 27.29
C GLN A 105 8.59 -9.51 28.37
N ALA A 106 7.48 -8.90 28.84
CA ALA A 106 7.52 -7.93 29.94
C ALA A 106 7.98 -8.54 31.27
N GLN A 107 7.61 -9.79 31.56
CA GLN A 107 8.08 -10.49 32.77
C GLN A 107 9.56 -10.89 32.69
N LYS A 108 10.06 -11.24 31.50
CA LYS A 108 11.49 -11.56 31.28
C LYS A 108 12.39 -10.34 31.44
N SER A 109 11.98 -9.16 30.95
CA SER A 109 12.77 -7.92 31.10
C SER A 109 12.78 -7.39 32.54
N VAL A 110 11.67 -7.52 33.27
CA VAL A 110 11.61 -7.16 34.70
C VAL A 110 12.43 -8.12 35.56
N SER A 111 12.48 -9.42 35.24
CA SER A 111 13.28 -10.40 35.98
C SER A 111 14.78 -10.32 35.68
N ALA A 112 15.19 -9.86 34.50
CA ALA A 112 16.60 -9.67 34.14
C ALA A 112 17.22 -8.40 34.73
N THR A 113 16.41 -7.51 35.31
CA THR A 113 16.86 -6.23 35.92
C THR A 113 16.89 -6.31 37.46
N ARG A 114 16.75 -7.50 38.05
CA ARG A 114 16.71 -7.70 39.50
C ARG A 114 17.84 -8.60 40.01
#